data_AF-A0A9D5AKY3-F1
#
_entry.id   AF-A0A9D5AKY3-F1
#
_cell.length_a   1.000
_cell.length_b   1.000
_cell.length_c   1.000
_cell.angle_alpha   90.00
_cell.angle_beta   90.00
_cell.angle_gamma   90.00
#
_symmetry.space_group_name_H-M   'P 1'
#
loop_
_entity.id
_entity.type
_entity.pdbx_description
1 polymer ?
#
loop_
_entity_poly.entity_id
_entity_poly.type
_entity_poly.pdbx_seq_one_letter_code
_entity_poly.pdbx_strand_id
1 'polypeptide(L)'
;MNLYLLGMLRTSRRVNDLQYTGGARTLLSLSLKFGIIPIVVPVGVRDFDIDGELWVKLRLIPTEPWVGAASWAFVSLPKIKFELSPFRLFNLMAIPVLSMFLTKLLTVDLPRLFVRPNKIVLDF
;
A
#
# COMPACT_ATOMS: atom_id res chain seq x y z
N MET A 1 -4.30 37.89 13.22
CA MET A 1 -5.43 37.80 14.18
C MET A 1 -6.58 37.08 13.47
N ASN A 2 -6.93 35.86 13.90
CA ASN A 2 -8.12 35.03 13.56
C ASN A 2 -8.33 34.64 12.06
N LEU A 3 -8.88 33.48 11.63
CA LEU A 3 -9.51 32.35 12.31
C LEU A 3 -9.53 31.07 11.39
N TYR A 4 -9.03 29.92 11.88
CA TYR A 4 -9.49 28.50 11.80
C TYR A 4 -10.12 27.87 10.53
N LEU A 5 -9.67 26.63 10.21
CA LEU A 5 -10.60 25.53 9.93
C LEU A 5 -10.08 24.18 10.50
N LEU A 6 -11.00 23.53 11.19
CA LEU A 6 -10.89 22.35 12.02
C LEU A 6 -10.99 21.08 11.16
N GLY A 7 -10.02 20.18 11.30
CA GLY A 7 -10.11 18.79 10.87
C GLY A 7 -9.28 17.95 11.83
N MET A 8 -9.90 16.95 12.46
CA MET A 8 -9.25 16.08 13.44
C MET A 8 -8.05 15.34 12.82
N LEU A 9 -6.86 15.92 12.94
CA LEU A 9 -5.61 15.18 13.00
C LEU A 9 -5.06 15.45 14.39
N ARG A 10 -5.30 14.52 15.31
CA ARG A 10 -4.66 14.54 16.63
C ARG A 10 -3.17 14.38 16.37
N THR A 11 -2.45 15.50 16.33
CA THR A 11 -0.99 15.53 16.26
C THR A 11 -0.46 15.01 17.60
N SER A 12 -0.35 13.70 17.74
CA SER A 12 0.35 13.08 18.86
C SER A 12 1.84 13.35 18.68
N ARG A 13 2.41 14.14 19.58
CA ARG A 13 3.86 14.35 19.69
C ARG A 13 4.50 13.06 20.21
N ARG A 14 4.56 12.00 19.40
CA ARG A 14 5.41 10.79 19.55
C ARG A 14 4.99 9.77 18.47
N VAL A 15 5.95 9.43 17.61
CA VAL A 15 5.98 8.32 16.62
C VAL A 15 4.96 8.45 15.47
N ASN A 16 5.49 8.41 14.26
CA ASN A 16 4.80 8.67 13.00
C ASN A 16 4.10 7.40 12.50
N ASP A 17 3.22 6.83 13.33
CA ASP A 17 2.47 5.62 13.00
C ASP A 17 1.40 5.94 11.96
N LEU A 18 1.50 5.31 10.79
CA LEU A 18 0.49 5.37 9.73
C LEU A 18 -0.36 4.11 9.81
N GLN A 19 -1.64 4.30 10.10
CA GLN A 19 -2.65 3.25 10.08
C GLN A 19 -3.71 3.61 9.04
N TYR A 20 -3.84 2.80 8.00
CA TYR A 20 -4.91 2.91 7.01
C TYR A 20 -5.83 1.71 7.13
N THR A 21 -6.98 1.92 7.77
CA THR A 21 -8.06 0.94 7.84
C THR A 21 -9.17 1.38 6.89
N GLY A 22 -9.03 0.99 5.62
CA GLY A 22 -10.05 1.21 4.61
C GLY A 22 -10.55 -0.13 4.09
N GLY A 23 -11.87 -0.30 3.99
CA GLY A 23 -12.51 -1.47 3.34
C GLY A 23 -12.29 -1.51 1.82
N ALA A 24 -11.08 -1.18 1.36
CA ALA A 24 -10.69 -1.16 -0.02
C ALA A 24 -10.87 -2.56 -0.61
N ARG A 25 -11.55 -2.62 -1.75
CA ARG A 25 -11.78 -3.85 -2.50
C ARG A 25 -11.03 -3.73 -3.81
N THR A 26 -10.08 -4.62 -4.02
CA THR A 26 -9.26 -4.66 -5.24
C THR A 26 -9.47 -6.00 -5.92
N LEU A 27 -9.69 -5.97 -7.23
CA LEU A 27 -9.71 -7.18 -8.06
C LEU A 27 -8.39 -7.27 -8.84
N LEU A 28 -7.66 -8.35 -8.64
CA LEU A 28 -6.44 -8.67 -9.36
C LEU A 28 -6.73 -9.80 -10.35
N SER A 29 -6.37 -9.59 -11.63
CA SER A 29 -6.44 -10.66 -12.62
C SER A 29 -5.04 -11.25 -12.81
N LEU A 30 -4.85 -12.48 -12.35
CA LEU A 30 -3.57 -13.19 -12.47
C LEU A 30 -3.59 -14.10 -13.69
N SER A 31 -2.71 -13.86 -14.64
CA SER A 31 -2.47 -14.77 -15.76
C SER A 31 -1.31 -15.70 -15.44
N LEU A 32 -1.61 -16.97 -15.22
CA LEU A 32 -0.64 -18.01 -14.91
C LEU A 32 -0.38 -18.85 -16.15
N LYS A 33 0.89 -18.99 -16.55
CA LYS A 33 1.27 -19.92 -17.61
C LYS A 33 1.60 -21.28 -17.00
N PHE A 34 0.59 -22.14 -16.84
CA PHE A 34 0.79 -23.54 -16.50
C PHE A 34 0.87 -24.35 -17.80
N GLY A 35 2.09 -24.53 -18.33
CA GLY A 35 2.31 -25.22 -19.60
C GLY A 35 1.83 -24.40 -20.81
N ILE A 36 1.10 -25.04 -21.73
CA ILE A 36 0.70 -24.45 -23.04
C ILE A 36 -0.50 -23.50 -22.89
N ILE A 37 -1.37 -23.71 -21.88
CA ILE A 37 -2.60 -22.94 -21.72
C ILE A 37 -2.43 -21.90 -20.61
N PRO A 38 -2.57 -20.59 -20.91
CA PRO A 38 -2.63 -19.56 -19.88
C PRO A 38 -3.97 -19.65 -19.13
N ILE A 39 -3.91 -19.72 -17.80
CA ILE A 39 -5.09 -19.70 -16.92
C ILE A 39 -5.17 -18.31 -16.31
N VAL A 40 -6.27 -17.60 -16.58
CA VAL A 40 -6.56 -16.31 -15.97
C VAL A 40 -7.45 -16.54 -14.76
N VAL A 41 -6.96 -16.18 -13.57
CA VAL A 41 -7.69 -16.35 -12.31
C VAL A 41 -7.96 -14.97 -11.70
N PRO A 42 -9.24 -14.56 -11.61
CA PRO A 42 -9.61 -13.33 -10.92
C PRO A 42 -9.57 -13.55 -9.39
N VAL A 43 -8.88 -12.65 -8.70
CA VAL A 43 -8.67 -12.68 -7.25
C VAL A 43 -9.18 -11.41 -6.61
N GLY A 44 -10.13 -11.56 -5.68
CA GLY A 44 -10.57 -10.44 -4.86
C GLY A 44 -9.72 -10.31 -3.61
N VAL A 45 -9.11 -9.14 -3.43
CA VAL A 45 -8.47 -8.71 -2.19
C VAL A 45 -9.47 -7.82 -1.45
N ARG A 46 -9.81 -8.20 -0.22
CA ARG A 46 -10.72 -7.44 0.66
C ARG A 46 -10.00 -7.04 1.94
N ASP A 47 -10.59 -6.07 2.63
CA ASP A 47 -10.19 -5.66 3.98
C ASP A 47 -8.70 -5.37 4.09
N PHE A 48 -8.20 -4.64 3.08
CA PHE A 48 -6.80 -4.27 2.97
C PHE A 48 -6.47 -3.16 3.97
N ASP A 49 -5.75 -3.54 5.03
CA ASP A 49 -5.32 -2.69 6.13
C ASP A 49 -3.79 -2.64 6.15
N ILE A 50 -3.22 -1.44 6.20
CA ILE A 50 -1.77 -1.22 6.28
C ILE A 50 -1.49 -0.49 7.59
N ASP A 51 -0.57 -1.04 8.37
CA ASP A 51 -0.06 -0.47 9.61
C ASP A 51 1.48 -0.41 9.55
N GLY A 52 2.05 0.78 9.66
CA GLY A 52 3.51 0.95 9.69
C GLY A 52 3.97 2.40 9.82
N GLU A 53 5.25 2.58 10.09
CA GLU A 53 5.82 3.91 10.25
C GLU A 53 6.22 4.51 8.90
N LEU A 54 5.68 5.70 8.59
CA LEU A 54 5.98 6.44 7.36
C LEU A 54 6.94 7.61 7.64
N TRP A 55 8.07 7.62 6.92
CA TRP A 55 8.95 8.75 6.83
C TRP A 55 8.50 9.69 5.71
N VAL A 56 8.42 10.99 6.00
CA VAL A 56 8.03 12.04 5.06
C VAL A 56 9.04 13.18 5.11
N LYS A 57 9.41 13.71 3.94
CA LYS A 57 10.29 14.88 3.78
C LYS A 57 9.73 15.81 2.72
N LEU A 58 9.57 17.08 3.09
CA LEU A 58 9.21 18.16 2.18
C LEU A 58 10.44 19.03 1.91
N ARG A 59 10.70 19.33 0.63
CA ARG A 59 11.68 20.32 0.21
C ARG A 59 10.93 21.59 -0.14
N LEU A 60 11.13 22.64 0.66
CA LEU A 60 10.53 23.94 0.41
C LEU A 60 11.40 24.75 -0.56
N ILE A 61 10.74 25.58 -1.36
CA ILE A 61 11.36 26.54 -2.29
C ILE A 61 10.76 27.94 -2.05
N PRO A 62 11.48 29.03 -2.36
CA PRO A 62 11.02 30.38 -2.07
C PRO A 62 9.95 30.91 -3.05
N THR A 63 9.61 30.14 -4.09
CA THR A 63 8.63 30.50 -5.14
C THR A 63 7.43 29.58 -5.08
N GLU A 64 6.24 30.06 -5.45
CA GLU A 64 5.03 29.24 -5.60
C GLU A 64 5.31 27.99 -6.46
N PRO A 65 4.88 26.78 -6.05
CA PRO A 65 3.94 26.45 -4.95
C PRO A 65 4.57 26.27 -3.56
N TRP A 66 5.77 26.81 -3.31
CA TRP A 66 6.55 26.76 -2.06
C TRP A 66 7.07 25.37 -1.66
N VAL A 67 6.64 24.32 -2.36
CA VAL A 67 7.12 22.95 -2.22
C VAL A 67 7.74 22.56 -3.55
N GLY A 68 9.05 22.34 -3.58
CA GLY A 68 9.76 21.86 -4.78
C GLY A 68 9.85 20.35 -4.86
N ALA A 69 9.71 19.63 -3.74
CA ALA A 69 9.59 18.18 -3.76
C ALA A 69 8.92 17.65 -2.48
N ALA A 70 8.17 16.57 -2.62
CA ALA A 70 7.74 15.73 -1.52
C ALA A 70 8.36 14.34 -1.68
N SER A 71 8.95 13.81 -0.61
CA SER A 71 9.47 12.46 -0.57
C SER A 71 8.88 11.69 0.59
N TRP A 72 8.56 10.42 0.38
CA TRP A 72 8.14 9.54 1.47
C TRP A 72 8.60 8.11 1.26
N ALA A 73 8.74 7.39 2.36
CA ALA A 73 9.14 5.98 2.41
C ALA A 73 8.68 5.35 3.72
N PHE A 74 8.41 4.06 3.73
CA PHE A 74 8.24 3.32 4.98
C PHE A 74 9.59 3.17 5.69
N VAL A 75 9.60 3.39 7.00
CA VAL A 75 10.81 3.25 7.83
C VAL A 75 11.22 1.79 7.94
N SER A 76 10.24 0.91 8.06
CA SER A 76 10.38 -0.55 8.15
C SER A 76 9.27 -1.22 7.35
N LEU A 77 9.31 -2.54 7.19
CA LEU A 77 8.23 -3.26 6.47
C LEU A 77 6.89 -3.03 7.20
N PRO A 78 5.90 -2.42 6.53
CA PRO A 78 4.59 -2.25 7.13
C PRO A 78 3.91 -3.60 7.28
N LYS A 79 3.10 -3.74 8.33
CA LYS A 79 2.19 -4.86 8.53
C LYS A 79 1.00 -4.66 7.60
N ILE A 80 0.73 -5.66 6.78
CA ILE A 80 -0.38 -5.62 5.83
C ILE A 80 -1.31 -6.77 6.16
N LYS A 81 -2.59 -6.46 6.39
CA LYS A 81 -3.66 -7.42 6.59
C LYS A 81 -4.61 -7.32 5.41
N PHE A 82 -5.05 -8.46 4.90
CA PHE A 82 -6.03 -8.54 3.82
C PHE A 82 -6.62 -9.94 3.80
N GLU A 83 -7.81 -10.05 3.23
CA GLU A 83 -8.45 -11.32 2.95
C GLU A 83 -8.44 -11.59 1.45
N LEU A 84 -7.89 -12.74 1.06
CA LEU A 84 -8.03 -13.24 -0.30
C LEU A 84 -9.34 -13.99 -0.41
N SER A 85 -10.12 -13.60 -1.39
CA SER A 85 -11.40 -14.21 -1.66
C SER A 85 -11.54 -14.59 -3.12
N PRO A 86 -12.05 -15.80 -3.40
CA PRO A 86 -12.32 -16.22 -4.76
C PRO A 86 -13.39 -15.34 -5.39
N PHE A 87 -13.11 -14.84 -6.59
CA PHE A 87 -14.11 -14.08 -7.35
C PHE A 87 -15.07 -15.05 -8.04
N ARG A 88 -16.08 -15.53 -7.29
CA ARG A 88 -17.29 -16.28 -7.71
C ARG A 88 -17.15 -17.53 -8.60
N LEU A 89 -16.03 -17.77 -9.29
CA LEU A 89 -15.84 -18.78 -10.33
C LEU A 89 -14.80 -19.85 -9.99
N PHE A 90 -13.79 -19.55 -9.15
CA PHE A 90 -12.72 -20.49 -8.78
C PHE A 90 -12.30 -20.30 -7.33
N ASN A 91 -12.22 -21.37 -6.53
CA ASN A 91 -11.78 -21.29 -5.13
C ASN A 91 -10.24 -21.17 -5.04
N LEU A 92 -9.73 -19.97 -4.78
CA LEU A 92 -8.28 -19.69 -4.71
C LEU A 92 -7.56 -20.46 -3.61
N MET A 93 -8.26 -20.76 -2.51
CA MET A 93 -7.74 -21.61 -1.44
C MET A 93 -7.40 -23.02 -1.93
N ALA A 94 -7.99 -23.46 -3.05
CA ALA A 94 -7.70 -24.75 -3.67
C ALA A 94 -6.41 -24.75 -4.52
N ILE A 95 -5.78 -23.59 -4.72
CA ILE A 95 -4.49 -23.48 -5.43
C ILE A 95 -3.46 -22.86 -4.48
N PRO A 96 -2.81 -23.68 -3.62
CA PRO A 96 -1.90 -23.20 -2.57
C PRO A 96 -0.76 -22.30 -3.07
N VAL A 97 -0.31 -22.52 -4.30
CA VAL A 97 0.78 -21.75 -4.92
C VAL A 97 0.38 -20.29 -5.15
N LEU A 98 -0.90 -20.01 -5.45
CA LEU A 98 -1.38 -18.65 -5.74
C LEU A 98 -1.59 -17.83 -4.50
N SER A 99 -2.18 -18.41 -3.46
CA SER A 99 -2.33 -17.73 -2.18
C SER A 99 -0.96 -17.38 -1.60
N MET A 100 0.01 -18.30 -1.70
CA MET A 100 1.39 -18.05 -1.27
C MET A 100 2.07 -16.95 -2.09
N PHE A 101 1.93 -16.98 -3.42
CA PHE A 101 2.49 -15.94 -4.30
C PHE A 101 1.90 -14.56 -4.01
N LEU A 102 0.57 -14.43 -3.97
CA LEU A 102 -0.10 -13.16 -3.69
C LEU A 102 0.24 -12.63 -2.30
N THR A 103 0.30 -13.53 -1.32
CA THR A 103 0.65 -13.12 0.04
C THR A 103 2.07 -12.59 0.08
N LYS A 104 3.04 -13.29 -0.52
CA LYS A 104 4.42 -12.81 -0.60
C LYS A 104 4.53 -11.50 -1.39
N LEU A 105 3.82 -11.39 -2.51
CA LEU A 105 3.85 -10.19 -3.34
C LEU A 105 3.33 -8.97 -2.58
N LEU A 106 2.19 -9.10 -1.89
CA LEU A 106 1.56 -7.99 -1.19
C LEU A 106 2.22 -7.66 0.15
N THR A 107 2.76 -8.65 0.87
CA THR A 107 3.33 -8.43 2.22
C THR A 107 4.84 -8.23 2.24
N VAL A 108 5.56 -8.74 1.24
CA VAL A 108 7.03 -8.71 1.23
C VAL A 108 7.55 -7.95 0.02
N ASP A 109 7.17 -8.35 -1.19
CA ASP A 109 7.85 -7.84 -2.39
C ASP A 109 7.44 -6.39 -2.70
N LEU A 110 6.13 -6.09 -2.70
CA LEU A 110 5.62 -4.74 -2.94
C LEU A 110 6.06 -3.77 -1.83
N PRO A 111 5.92 -4.08 -0.53
CA PRO A 111 6.34 -3.15 0.52
C PRO A 111 7.84 -2.85 0.49
N ARG A 112 8.69 -3.82 0.13
CA ARG A 112 10.14 -3.60 -0.03
C ARG A 112 10.48 -2.52 -1.05
N LEU A 113 9.65 -2.28 -2.05
CA LEU A 113 9.86 -1.20 -3.03
C LEU A 113 9.68 0.19 -2.40
N PHE A 114 8.94 0.28 -1.30
CA PHE A 114 8.62 1.54 -0.63
C PHE A 114 9.31 1.69 0.73
N VAL A 115 10.11 0.71 1.16
CA VAL A 115 10.93 0.76 2.38
C VAL A 115 12.32 1.31 2.05
N ARG A 116 12.89 2.08 2.97
CA ARG A 116 14.25 2.62 2.83
C ARG A 116 15.27 1.53 2.44
N PRO A 117 16.24 1.83 1.56
CA PRO A 117 16.62 3.17 1.06
C PRO A 117 15.72 3.70 -0.07
N ASN A 118 14.76 2.91 -0.57
CA ASN A 118 13.84 3.33 -1.62
C ASN A 118 12.84 4.35 -1.05
N LYS A 119 12.48 5.34 -1.88
CA LYS A 119 11.53 6.39 -1.55
C LYS A 119 10.80 6.83 -2.81
N ILE A 120 9.54 7.20 -2.66
CA ILE A 120 8.81 7.90 -3.72
C ILE A 120 9.17 9.37 -3.63
N VAL A 121 9.45 9.99 -4.77
CA VAL A 121 9.70 11.43 -4.89
C VAL A 121 8.70 11.99 -5.89
N LEU A 122 7.95 13.00 -5.46
CA LEU A 122 7.18 13.88 -6.33
C LEU A 122 7.91 15.21 -6.41
N ASP A 123 8.29 15.59 -7.63
CA ASP A 123 8.79 16.93 -7.94
C ASP A 123 7.63 17.80 -8.44
N PHE A 124 7.61 19.06 -8.03
CA PHE A 124 6.57 20.04 -8.35
C PHE A 124 7.16 21.27 -9.05
#